data_AF-A0A316ZHQ3-F1
#
_entry.id   AF-A0A316ZHQ3-F1
#
_cell.length_a   1.000
_cell.length_b   1.000
_cell.length_c   1.000
_cell.angle_alpha   90.00
_cell.angle_beta   90.00
_cell.angle_gamma   90.00
#
_symmetry.space_group_name_H-M   'P 1'
#
loop_
_entity.id
_entity.type
_entity.pdbx_description
1 polymer ?
#
loop_
_entity_poly.entity_id
_entity_poly.type
_entity_poly.pdbx_seq_one_letter_code
_entity_poly.pdbx_strand_id
1 'polypeptide(L)'
;MVRLQRAARQHDCNALGAGPRYPYPKEVWSPAGGWWTRPTNWASNTAVCAVGIALATWGIWNYSAEREWRHNPPTKQIPSMAWARQFKEGEMTVKEP
;
A
#
# COMPACT_ATOMS: atom_id res chain seq x y z
N MET A 1 12.03 -35.78 21.16
CA MET A 1 11.98 -35.10 19.83
C MET A 1 10.52 -35.03 19.42
N VAL A 2 9.81 -33.91 19.27
CA VAL A 2 10.10 -32.48 19.23
C VAL A 2 8.85 -31.78 19.79
N ARG A 3 8.93 -31.18 20.98
CA ARG A 3 7.97 -30.14 21.43
C ARG A 3 8.69 -28.81 21.19
N LEU A 4 8.47 -28.21 20.03
CA LEU A 4 8.85 -26.81 19.81
C LEU A 4 7.88 -25.94 20.60
N GLN A 5 8.25 -25.69 21.86
CA GLN A 5 7.79 -24.53 22.60
C GLN A 5 8.18 -23.28 21.79
N ARG A 6 7.23 -22.72 21.02
CA ARG A 6 7.28 -21.31 20.63
C ARG A 6 6.95 -20.46 21.87
N ALA A 7 7.90 -20.44 22.81
CA ALA A 7 8.00 -19.37 23.79
C ALA A 7 8.62 -18.15 23.10
N ALA A 8 8.17 -16.96 23.50
CA ALA A 8 8.58 -15.63 23.03
C ALA A 8 7.90 -15.13 21.73
N ARG A 9 6.71 -14.54 21.90
CA ARG A 9 6.51 -13.19 21.36
C ARG A 9 6.10 -12.31 22.54
N GLN A 10 7.08 -11.63 23.12
CA GLN A 10 6.89 -10.70 24.23
C GLN A 10 5.72 -9.74 23.95
N HIS A 11 4.76 -9.69 24.87
CA HIS A 11 3.95 -8.51 25.07
C HIS A 11 4.75 -7.56 25.97
N ASP A 12 5.84 -6.99 25.43
CA ASP A 12 6.57 -5.93 26.11
C ASP A 12 5.71 -4.67 26.09
N CYS A 13 4.91 -4.53 27.13
CA CYS A 13 4.39 -3.26 27.61
C CYS A 13 5.54 -2.51 28.31
N ASN A 14 6.62 -2.18 27.59
CA ASN A 14 7.51 -1.12 28.04
C ASN A 14 6.98 0.19 27.46
N ALA A 15 6.25 0.89 28.32
CA ALA A 15 5.61 2.14 28.06
C ALA A 15 6.64 3.21 27.67
N LEU A 16 6.47 3.77 26.48
CA LEU A 16 6.82 5.15 26.19
C LEU A 16 5.56 5.80 25.61
N GLY A 17 4.70 6.33 26.48
CA GLY A 17 3.69 7.34 26.10
C GLY A 17 2.20 6.98 26.21
N ALA A 18 1.81 5.75 26.53
CA ALA A 18 0.39 5.43 26.71
C ALA A 18 -0.05 5.68 28.17
N GLY A 19 -0.79 6.76 28.40
CA GLY A 19 -1.43 7.04 29.69
C GLY A 19 -2.39 5.93 30.16
N PRO A 20 -2.84 5.98 31.42
CA PRO A 20 -3.71 4.94 31.99
C PRO A 20 -4.98 4.77 31.15
N ARG A 21 -5.37 3.52 30.90
CA ARG A 21 -6.60 3.19 30.16
C ARG A 21 -7.79 3.17 31.11
N TYR A 22 -8.90 3.76 30.71
CA TYR A 22 -10.15 3.71 31.46
C TYR A 22 -10.96 2.45 31.12
N PRO A 23 -11.86 1.98 32.02
CA PRO A 23 -12.79 0.90 31.69
C PRO A 23 -13.64 1.26 30.47
N TYR A 24 -13.85 0.29 29.58
CA TYR A 24 -14.65 0.43 28.37
C TYR A 24 -15.41 -0.89 28.10
N PRO A 25 -16.57 -0.84 27.42
CA PRO A 25 -17.32 -2.05 27.07
C PRO A 25 -16.56 -2.86 26.00
N LYS A 26 -16.35 -4.16 26.24
CA LYS A 26 -15.55 -5.04 25.36
C LYS A 26 -16.39 -5.71 24.28
N GLU A 27 -17.71 -5.69 24.46
CA GLU A 27 -18.70 -6.35 23.63
C GLU A 27 -19.06 -5.50 22.40
N VAL A 28 -18.73 -4.21 22.44
CA VAL A 28 -19.05 -3.26 21.37
C VAL A 28 -18.02 -3.40 20.24
N TRP A 29 -18.52 -3.78 19.06
CA TRP A 29 -17.73 -3.86 17.84
C TRP A 29 -17.98 -2.65 16.93
N SER A 30 -16.91 -2.12 16.34
CA SER A 30 -16.97 -1.08 15.32
C SER A 30 -15.97 -1.40 14.20
N PRO A 31 -16.31 -1.13 12.93
CA PRO A 31 -15.46 -1.47 11.80
C PRO A 31 -14.12 -0.73 11.79
N ALA A 32 -14.05 0.47 12.37
CA ALA A 32 -12.82 1.26 12.48
C ALA A 32 -11.92 0.83 13.66
N GLY A 33 -12.38 -0.12 14.49
CA GLY A 33 -11.78 -0.47 15.76
C GLY A 33 -12.52 0.12 16.97
N GLY A 34 -11.98 -0.08 18.16
CA GLY A 34 -12.51 0.40 19.44
C GLY A 34 -11.44 1.06 20.30
N TRP A 35 -11.66 1.07 21.61
CA TRP A 35 -10.77 1.73 22.56
C TRP A 35 -9.38 1.08 22.65
N TRP A 36 -8.33 1.89 22.44
CA TRP A 36 -6.90 1.51 22.52
C TRP A 36 -6.55 0.22 21.74
N THR A 37 -7.05 0.11 20.51
CA THR A 37 -6.85 -1.06 19.67
C THR A 37 -5.39 -1.24 19.26
N ARG A 38 -4.81 -2.38 19.66
CA ARG A 38 -3.50 -2.85 19.18
C ARG A 38 -3.57 -4.36 18.95
N PRO A 39 -4.11 -4.82 17.81
CA PRO A 39 -4.17 -6.24 17.51
C PRO A 39 -2.76 -6.82 17.43
N THR A 40 -2.58 -8.05 17.88
CA THR A 40 -1.27 -8.74 17.91
C THR A 40 -0.67 -8.90 16.51
N ASN A 41 -1.50 -9.00 15.48
CA ASN A 41 -1.12 -9.23 14.08
C ASN A 41 -1.25 -7.98 13.18
N TRP A 42 -1.18 -6.76 13.74
CA TRP A 42 -1.34 -5.52 12.97
C TRP A 42 -0.43 -5.46 11.74
N ALA A 43 0.84 -5.88 11.86
CA ALA A 43 1.82 -5.80 10.79
C ALA A 43 1.45 -6.69 9.60
N SER A 44 1.04 -7.93 9.86
CA SER A 44 0.61 -8.86 8.80
C SER A 44 -0.67 -8.38 8.12
N ASN A 45 -1.63 -7.86 8.88
CA ASN A 45 -2.89 -7.35 8.32
C ASN A 45 -2.63 -6.14 7.41
N THR A 46 -1.78 -5.20 7.83
CA THR A 46 -1.39 -4.05 6.99
C THR A 46 -0.63 -4.50 5.74
N ALA A 47 0.24 -5.50 5.85
CA ALA A 47 0.97 -6.04 4.70
C ALA A 47 0.01 -6.62 3.63
N VAL A 48 -1.01 -7.37 4.05
CA VAL A 48 -2.04 -7.90 3.13
C VAL A 48 -2.80 -6.77 2.43
N CYS A 49 -3.23 -5.75 3.17
CA CYS A 49 -3.90 -4.59 2.59
C CYS A 49 -3.00 -3.83 1.60
N ALA A 50 -1.74 -3.60 1.96
CA ALA A 50 -0.78 -2.91 1.10
C ALA A 50 -0.52 -3.68 -0.20
N VAL A 51 -0.36 -5.00 -0.13
CA VAL A 51 -0.20 -5.86 -1.33
C VAL A 51 -1.45 -5.79 -2.20
N GLY A 52 -2.64 -5.86 -1.61
CA GLY A 52 -3.90 -5.74 -2.36
C GLY A 52 -4.01 -4.41 -3.12
N ILE A 53 -3.69 -3.29 -2.45
CA ILE A 53 -3.69 -1.96 -3.07
C ILE A 53 -2.66 -1.88 -4.19
N ALA A 54 -1.45 -2.41 -3.97
CA ALA A 54 -0.39 -2.39 -4.96
C ALA A 54 -0.77 -3.17 -6.24
N LEU A 55 -1.34 -4.37 -6.09
CA LEU A 55 -1.80 -5.18 -7.23
C LEU A 55 -2.93 -4.51 -8.00
N ALA A 56 -3.93 -3.97 -7.28
CA ALA A 56 -5.03 -3.23 -7.90
C ALA A 56 -4.52 -2.01 -8.68
N THR A 57 -3.62 -1.23 -8.07
CA THR A 57 -3.03 -0.04 -8.67
C THR A 57 -2.20 -0.41 -9.90
N TRP A 58 -1.40 -1.48 -9.83
CA TRP A 58 -0.60 -1.96 -10.95
C TRP A 58 -1.47 -2.41 -12.14
N GLY A 59 -2.56 -3.15 -11.89
CA GLY A 59 -3.49 -3.55 -12.95
C GLY A 59 -4.16 -2.36 -13.63
N ILE A 60 -4.67 -1.41 -12.84
CA ILE A 60 -5.30 -0.19 -13.35
C ILE A 60 -4.28 0.68 -14.10
N TRP A 61 -3.05 0.76 -13.59
CA TRP A 61 -1.97 1.54 -14.20
C TRP A 61 -1.64 1.02 -15.60
N ASN A 62 -1.41 -0.29 -15.76
CA ASN A 62 -1.10 -0.86 -17.08
C ASN A 62 -2.26 -0.68 -18.05
N TYR A 63 -3.50 -0.96 -17.60
CA TYR A 63 -4.70 -0.77 -18.41
C TYR A 63 -4.87 0.67 -18.89
N SER A 64 -4.60 1.64 -18.01
CA SER A 64 -4.65 3.08 -18.30
C SER A 64 -3.54 3.48 -19.29
N ALA A 65 -2.30 3.06 -19.04
CA ALA A 65 -1.13 3.39 -19.86
C ALA A 65 -1.25 2.86 -21.30
N GLU A 66 -1.89 1.69 -21.50
CA GLU A 66 -2.18 1.14 -22.83
C GLU A 66 -3.25 1.94 -23.58
N ARG A 67 -4.20 2.55 -22.88
CA ARG A 67 -5.31 3.34 -23.47
C ARG A 67 -5.00 4.81 -23.63
N GLU A 68 -3.89 5.27 -23.08
CA GLU A 68 -3.46 6.65 -23.24
C GLU A 68 -3.11 6.93 -24.71
N TRP A 69 -3.85 7.86 -25.33
CA TRP A 69 -3.57 8.37 -26.66
C TRP A 69 -3.27 9.87 -26.60
N ARG A 70 -2.11 10.27 -27.13
CA ARG A 70 -1.70 11.67 -27.24
C ARG A 70 -1.67 12.05 -28.71
N HIS A 71 -2.29 13.18 -29.04
CA HIS A 71 -2.43 13.67 -30.41
C HIS A 71 -1.23 14.52 -30.86
N ASN A 72 -0.47 15.07 -29.91
CA ASN A 72 0.65 15.94 -30.18
C ASN A 72 1.87 15.48 -29.36
N PRO A 73 3.05 15.31 -29.97
CA PRO A 73 4.23 14.98 -29.21
C PRO A 73 4.69 16.17 -28.33
N PRO A 74 5.29 15.87 -27.17
CA PRO A 74 5.80 16.87 -26.24
C PRO A 74 7.03 17.56 -26.84
N THR A 75 7.26 18.81 -26.41
CA THR A 75 8.41 19.64 -26.81
C THR A 75 9.63 19.45 -25.89
N LYS A 76 9.46 18.77 -24.75
CA LYS A 76 10.50 18.50 -23.76
C LYS A 76 10.35 17.07 -23.25
N GLN A 77 11.42 16.52 -22.69
CA GLN A 77 11.36 15.21 -22.07
C GLN A 77 10.58 15.27 -20.75
N ILE A 78 9.51 14.47 -20.63
CA ILE A 78 8.63 14.38 -19.46
C ILE A 78 8.68 12.94 -18.94
N PRO A 79 8.68 12.69 -17.61
CA PRO A 79 8.77 11.33 -17.05
C PRO A 79 7.66 10.39 -17.54
N SER A 80 6.47 10.92 -17.87
CA SER A 80 5.35 10.13 -18.38
C SER A 80 5.55 9.51 -19.76
N MET A 81 6.65 9.82 -20.44
CA MET A 81 7.05 9.14 -21.67
C MET A 81 7.55 7.72 -21.41
N ALA A 82 8.08 7.42 -20.21
CA ALA A 82 8.66 6.11 -19.90
C ALA A 82 7.62 4.96 -19.93
N TRP A 83 6.35 5.27 -19.68
CA TRP A 83 5.27 4.27 -19.63
C TRP A 83 4.18 4.44 -20.68
N ALA A 84 4.15 5.56 -21.41
CA ALA A 84 3.15 5.77 -22.44
C ALA A 84 3.35 4.84 -23.64
N ARG A 85 2.26 4.24 -24.10
CA ARG A 85 2.25 3.26 -25.21
C ARG A 85 2.94 3.79 -26.47
N GLN A 86 2.56 4.98 -26.92
CA GLN A 86 3.06 5.59 -28.16
C GLN A 86 4.57 5.86 -28.15
N PHE A 87 5.17 6.09 -26.97
CA PHE A 87 6.62 6.27 -26.84
C PHE A 87 7.37 4.95 -26.79
N LYS A 88 6.76 3.91 -26.19
CA LYS A 88 7.33 2.54 -26.17
C LYS A 88 7.33 1.90 -27.56
N GLU A 89 6.28 2.14 -28.34
CA GLU A 89 6.13 1.60 -29.69
C GLU A 89 6.91 2.40 -30.75
N GLY A 90 7.46 3.57 -30.38
CA GLY A 90 8.18 4.43 -31.31
C GLY A 90 7.30 5.20 -32.29
N GLU A 91 5.98 5.23 -32.06
CA GLU A 91 5.02 6.01 -32.88
C GLU A 91 5.23 7.53 -32.74
N MET A 92 5.81 7.98 -31.62
CA MET A 92 6.05 9.39 -31.35
C MET A 92 7.43 9.65 -30.74
N THR A 93 8.07 10.70 -31.24
CA THR A 93 9.33 11.25 -30.72
C THR A 93 9.11 12.67 -30.20
N VAL A 94 9.95 13.11 -29.27
CA VAL A 94 9.95 14.50 -28.78
C VAL A 94 10.20 15.45 -29.95
N LYS A 95 9.42 16.53 -30.05
CA LYS A 95 9.65 17.55 -31.09
C LYS A 95 11.01 18.22 -30.84
N GLU A 96 11.82 18.28 -31.89
CA GLU A 96 13.02 19.09 -31.88
C GLU A 96 12.62 20.59 -31.76
N PRO A 97 13.37 21.38 -30.98
CA PRO A 97 13.07 22.78 -30.73
C PRO A 97 13.21 23.65 -31.99
#